data_AF-A0A2K0WRD1-F1
#
_entry.id   AF-A0A2K0WRD1-F1
#
_cell.length_a   1.000
_cell.length_b   1.000
_cell.length_c   1.000
_cell.angle_alpha   90.00
_cell.angle_beta   90.00
_cell.angle_gamma   90.00
#
_symmetry.space_group_name_H-M   'P 1'
#
loop_
_entity.id
_entity.type
_entity.pdbx_description
1 polymer ?
#
loop_
_entity_poly.entity_id
_entity_poly.type
_entity_poly.pdbx_seq_one_letter_code
_entity_poly.pdbx_strand_id
1 'polypeptide(L)'
;MASFLYPNFDILRSPTLPPHTFVNAKNPVPQYQRFYQNAYKNHTRLWKIGPRSRILMTPYLILLWGTLGASFYGAGRKVLGYNSYFGN
;
A
#
# COMPACT_ATOMS: atom_id res chain seq x y z
N MET A 1 -13.52 29.22 20.53
CA MET A 1 -12.11 29.03 20.93
C MET A 1 -11.76 27.55 20.82
N ALA A 2 -11.19 27.12 19.69
CA ALA A 2 -10.67 25.75 19.48
C ALA A 2 -9.84 25.71 18.17
N SER A 3 -8.69 26.38 18.14
CA SER A 3 -7.80 26.44 16.96
C SER A 3 -6.36 25.98 17.25
N PHE A 4 -6.14 25.19 18.32
CA PHE A 4 -4.81 24.78 18.79
C PHE A 4 -4.52 23.27 18.68
N LEU A 5 -5.15 22.53 17.74
CA LEU A 5 -4.93 21.09 17.61
C LEU A 5 -4.47 20.64 16.22
N TYR A 6 -3.52 21.35 15.62
CA TYR A 6 -2.66 20.75 14.60
C TYR A 6 -1.27 21.39 14.62
N PRO A 7 -0.24 20.73 15.16
CA PRO A 7 1.13 21.19 14.99
C PRO A 7 1.66 20.67 13.64
N ASN A 8 2.32 21.55 12.88
CA ASN A 8 3.33 21.21 11.85
C ASN A 8 2.90 20.79 10.43
N PHE A 9 2.11 21.60 9.72
CA PHE A 9 2.09 21.56 8.24
C PHE A 9 2.50 22.87 7.56
N ASP A 10 2.59 23.97 8.30
CA ASP A 10 2.95 25.28 7.72
C ASP A 10 4.46 25.49 7.53
N ILE A 11 5.32 24.71 8.19
CA ILE A 11 6.79 24.81 8.06
C ILE A 11 7.29 24.29 6.68
N LEU A 12 6.50 23.47 5.99
CA LEU A 12 6.85 22.91 4.67
C LEU A 12 6.26 23.70 3.49
N ARG A 13 5.58 24.82 3.76
CA ARG A 13 4.99 25.71 2.75
C ARG A 13 5.87 26.94 2.47
N SER A 14 7.00 27.09 3.16
CA SER A 14 7.95 28.17 2.87
C SER A 14 8.58 27.97 1.48
N PRO A 15 8.54 28.98 0.60
CA PRO A 15 9.10 28.88 -0.75
C PRO A 15 10.64 28.89 -0.79
N THR A 16 11.32 28.94 0.36
CA THR A 16 12.78 28.95 0.44
C THR A 16 13.25 27.99 1.54
N LEU A 17 13.78 26.84 1.12
CA LEU A 17 14.44 25.88 2.00
C LEU A 17 15.79 26.47 2.46
N PRO A 18 16.18 26.33 3.74
CA PRO A 18 17.53 26.67 4.19
C PRO A 18 18.61 25.81 3.49
N PRO A 19 19.83 26.31 3.27
CA PRO A 19 20.76 25.88 2.21
C PRO A 19 21.46 24.51 2.38
N HIS A 20 20.90 23.56 3.15
CA HIS A 20 21.58 22.29 3.49
C HIS A 20 21.22 21.08 2.62
N THR A 21 20.69 21.27 1.41
CA THR A 21 20.41 20.16 0.49
C THR A 21 20.99 20.43 -0.89
N PHE A 22 21.84 19.52 -1.35
CA PHE A 22 22.61 19.57 -2.60
C PHE A 22 21.78 19.65 -3.90
N VAL A 23 20.45 19.64 -3.81
CA VAL A 23 19.53 19.70 -4.96
C VAL A 23 18.37 20.63 -4.62
N ASN A 24 18.17 21.68 -5.41
CA ASN A 24 16.99 22.54 -5.34
C ASN A 24 15.78 21.82 -5.97
N ALA A 25 15.24 20.83 -5.26
CA ALA A 25 14.03 20.13 -5.64
C ALA A 25 12.86 20.57 -4.74
N LYS A 26 11.71 20.87 -5.34
CA LYS A 26 10.49 21.19 -4.60
C LYS A 26 10.11 20.01 -3.72
N ASN A 27 9.86 20.27 -2.43
CA ASN A 27 9.42 19.25 -1.47
C ASN A 27 8.06 18.63 -1.89
N PRO A 28 8.00 17.32 -2.19
CA PRO A 28 6.76 16.65 -2.57
C PRO A 28 5.97 16.10 -1.37
N VAL A 29 6.42 16.28 -0.12
CA VAL A 29 5.71 15.73 1.05
C VAL A 29 4.27 16.30 1.20
N PRO A 30 4.03 17.62 1.07
CA PRO A 30 2.68 18.17 1.26
C PRO A 30 1.67 17.71 0.20
N GLN A 31 2.11 17.46 -1.05
CA GLN A 31 1.23 16.94 -2.11
C GLN A 31 0.78 15.50 -1.78
N TYR A 32 1.69 14.65 -1.28
CA TYR A 32 1.36 13.29 -0.90
C TYR A 32 0.46 13.26 0.34
N GLN A 33 0.74 14.11 1.34
CA GLN A 33 -0.12 14.22 2.53
C GLN A 33 -1.56 14.58 2.17
N ARG A 34 -1.79 15.57 1.30
CA ARG A 34 -3.14 15.93 0.82
C ARG A 34 -3.80 14.79 0.06
N PHE A 35 -3.05 14.09 -0.79
CA PHE A 35 -3.55 12.95 -1.55
C PHE A 35 -4.03 11.82 -0.64
N TYR A 36 -3.22 11.41 0.35
CA TYR A 36 -3.59 10.38 1.32
C TYR A 36 -4.72 10.82 2.25
N GLN A 37 -4.73 12.08 2.68
CA GLN A 37 -5.82 12.62 3.51
C GLN A 37 -7.16 12.66 2.75
N ASN A 38 -7.17 13.02 1.47
CA ASN A 38 -8.38 12.99 0.64
C ASN A 38 -8.89 11.55 0.44
N ALA A 39 -7.99 10.61 0.20
CA ALA A 39 -8.32 9.20 0.07
C ALA A 39 -8.82 8.57 1.40
N TYR A 40 -8.31 9.04 2.54
CA TYR A 40 -8.81 8.67 3.88
C TYR A 40 -10.23 9.18 4.12
N LYS A 41 -10.54 10.42 3.71
CA LYS A 41 -11.91 10.97 3.75
C LYS A 41 -12.89 10.15 2.91
N ASN A 42 -12.43 9.63 1.78
CA ASN A 42 -13.23 8.72 0.93
C ASN A 42 -13.29 7.27 1.46
N HIS A 43 -12.84 7.03 2.70
CA HIS A 43 -12.76 5.72 3.36
C HIS A 43 -12.10 4.62 2.53
N THR A 44 -11.22 5.02 1.61
CA THR A 44 -10.46 4.06 0.82
C THR A 44 -9.32 3.48 1.66
N ARG A 45 -9.19 2.15 1.64
CA ARG A 45 -8.16 1.47 2.41
C ARG A 45 -6.77 1.81 1.87
N LEU A 46 -5.78 1.99 2.76
CA LEU A 46 -4.40 2.41 2.42
C LEU A 46 -3.78 1.65 1.25
N TRP A 47 -3.92 0.32 1.25
CA TRP A 47 -3.43 -0.57 0.20
C TRP A 47 -4.09 -0.37 -1.18
N LYS A 48 -5.16 0.42 -1.30
CA LYS A 48 -5.95 0.69 -2.51
C LYS A 48 -5.86 2.14 -3.00
N ILE A 49 -5.16 3.02 -2.28
CA ILE A 49 -5.14 4.47 -2.55
C ILE A 49 -4.32 4.84 -3.80
N GLY A 50 -3.20 4.15 -4.03
CA GLY A 50 -2.29 4.50 -5.11
C GLY A 50 -2.81 4.09 -6.50
N PRO A 51 -2.53 4.86 -7.57
CA PRO A 51 -2.95 4.50 -8.93
C PRO A 51 -2.35 3.16 -9.40
N ARG A 52 -1.14 2.82 -8.91
CA ARG A 52 -0.48 1.54 -9.19
C ARG A 52 -0.94 0.39 -8.29
N SER A 53 -1.73 0.67 -7.24
CA SER A 53 -2.19 -0.35 -6.31
C SER A 53 -2.97 -1.44 -7.02
N ARG A 54 -3.87 -1.09 -7.95
CA ARG A 54 -4.71 -2.07 -8.66
C ARG A 54 -3.86 -3.07 -9.45
N ILE A 55 -2.82 -2.59 -10.13
CA ILE A 55 -1.92 -3.42 -10.95
C ILE A 55 -1.10 -4.38 -10.07
N LEU A 56 -0.70 -3.96 -8.87
CA LEU A 56 0.08 -4.79 -7.95
C LEU A 56 -0.78 -5.74 -7.11
N MET A 57 -1.98 -5.30 -6.69
CA MET A 57 -2.89 -6.11 -5.89
C MET A 57 -3.52 -7.26 -6.67
N THR A 58 -3.84 -7.07 -7.96
CA THR A 58 -4.46 -8.14 -8.77
C THR A 58 -3.63 -9.42 -8.85
N PRO A 59 -2.33 -9.40 -9.25
CA PRO A 59 -1.52 -10.62 -9.30
C PRO A 59 -1.27 -11.19 -7.90
N TYR A 60 -1.08 -10.34 -6.88
CA TYR A 60 -0.93 -10.78 -5.49
C TYR A 60 -2.14 -11.60 -5.03
N LEU A 61 -3.36 -11.13 -5.30
CA LEU A 61 -4.59 -11.80 -4.89
C LEU A 61 -4.78 -13.15 -5.62
N ILE A 62 -4.45 -13.21 -6.92
CA ILE A 62 -4.50 -14.44 -7.71
C ILE A 62 -3.53 -15.47 -7.16
N LEU A 63 -2.29 -15.08 -6.88
CA LEU A 63 -1.28 -15.98 -6.34
C LEU A 63 -1.64 -16.44 -4.93
N LEU A 64 -2.15 -15.54 -4.08
CA LEU A 64 -2.56 -15.90 -2.72
C LEU A 64 -3.67 -16.95 -2.73
N TRP A 65 -4.75 -16.73 -3.49
CA TRP A 65 -5.85 -17.69 -3.56
C TRP A 65 -5.49 -18.94 -4.35
N GLY A 66 -4.66 -18.81 -5.39
CA GLY A 66 -4.17 -19.94 -6.18
C GLY A 66 -3.29 -20.88 -5.36
N THR A 67 -2.34 -20.33 -4.60
CA THR A 67 -1.45 -21.13 -3.73
C THR A 67 -2.19 -21.70 -2.53
N LEU A 68 -3.17 -20.98 -1.96
CA LEU A 68 -4.03 -21.52 -0.91
C LEU A 68 -4.86 -22.69 -1.43
N GLY A 69 -5.51 -22.55 -2.60
CA GLY A 69 -6.27 -23.63 -3.23
C GLY A 69 -5.40 -24.83 -3.57
N ALA A 70 -4.20 -24.61 -4.11
CA ALA A 70 -3.22 -25.66 -4.34
C ALA A 70 -2.79 -26.34 -3.02
N SER A 71 -2.54 -25.59 -1.96
CA SER A 71 -2.16 -26.17 -0.66
C SER A 71 -3.27 -27.07 -0.10
N PHE A 72 -4.54 -26.63 -0.14
CA PHE A 72 -5.68 -27.45 0.26
C PHE A 72 -5.86 -28.69 -0.63
N TYR A 73 -5.64 -28.57 -1.94
CA TYR A 73 -5.70 -29.71 -2.85
C TYR A 73 -4.65 -30.79 -2.52
N GLY A 74 -3.40 -30.38 -2.28
CA GLY A 74 -2.33 -31.31 -1.88
C GLY A 74 -2.55 -31.90 -0.50
N ALA A 75 -3.01 -31.10 0.46
CA ALA A 75 -3.38 -31.58 1.79
C ALA A 75 -4.53 -32.60 1.72
N GLY A 76 -5.58 -32.33 0.95
CA GLY A 76 -6.69 -33.25 0.74
C GLY A 76 -6.25 -34.54 0.08
N ARG A 77 -5.41 -34.47 -0.96
CA ARG A 77 -4.80 -35.65 -1.60
C ARG A 77 -3.93 -36.44 -0.61
N LYS A 78 -3.18 -35.77 0.26
CA LYS A 78 -2.36 -36.42 1.29
C LYS A 78 -3.19 -37.16 2.33
N VAL A 79 -4.31 -36.58 2.77
CA VAL A 79 -5.27 -37.26 3.65
C VAL A 79 -5.85 -38.51 2.99
N LEU A 80 -6.11 -38.45 1.68
CA LEU A 80 -6.60 -39.57 0.88
C LEU A 80 -5.49 -40.58 0.47
N GLY A 81 -4.26 -40.44 0.98
CA GLY A 81 -3.16 -41.38 0.76
C GLY A 81 -2.34 -41.17 -0.52
N TYR A 82 -2.61 -40.12 -1.29
CA TYR A 82 -1.83 -39.81 -2.50
C TYR A 82 -0.57 -39.00 -2.14
N ASN A 83 0.58 -39.38 -2.71
CA ASN A 83 1.88 -38.86 -2.30
C ASN A 83 2.28 -37.51 -2.93
N SER A 84 1.66 -37.14 -4.05
CA SER A 84 2.06 -35.98 -4.84
C SER A 84 0.89 -35.27 -5.50
N TYR A 85 1.15 -34.03 -5.92
CA TYR A 85 0.25 -33.19 -6.72
C TYR A 85 0.04 -33.71 -8.14
N PHE A 86 1.09 -34.30 -8.71
CA PHE A 86 1.12 -34.89 -10.05
C PHE A 86 1.31 -36.38 -9.84
N GLY A 87 0.33 -37.18 -10.29
CA GLY A 87 0.30 -38.61 -10.05
C GLY A 87 1.65 -39.26 -10.41
N ASN A 88 2.26 -39.86 -9.40
CA ASN A 88 3.19 -40.96 -9.53
C ASN A 88 2.81 -41.97 -8.44
#